data_AF-A0A961KH59-F1
#
_entry.id   AF-A0A961KH59-F1
#
_cell.length_a   1.000
_cell.length_b   1.000
_cell.length_c   1.000
_cell.angle_alpha   90.00
_cell.angle_beta   90.00
_cell.angle_gamma   90.00
#
_symmetry.space_group_name_H-M   'P 1'
#
loop_
_entity.id
_entity.type
_entity.pdbx_description
1 polymer ?
#
loop_
_entity_poly.entity_id
_entity_poly.type
_entity_poly.pdbx_seq_one_letter_code
_entity_poly.pdbx_strand_id
1 'polypeptide(L)'
;MQQCLHDKSGGLSRPAVHGRVPGHRPIRHRGLMLIGPRGGGRLTPAVSRRALDRLLVPAAQVEGVDMHLADPDLTLAAEDACAFVLVLPPLGNLSNPFYSVHPRRNDRFVAARPALKALFPEVDFAAIAFTGHALGTLAGTCPDRFAEVRKVLAALWATRMRLLLERLPVRGVLIDLPGPGWLPRPPIPGEGRRRVWIDPDDRDAGADVLRHRLGGRSR
;
A
#
# COMPACT_ATOMS: atom_id res chain seq x y z
N MET A 1 -25.20 -62.31 -10.09
CA MET A 1 -25.49 -61.74 -11.42
C MET A 1 -25.83 -60.28 -11.22
N GLN A 2 -24.83 -59.38 -11.34
CA GLN A 2 -24.67 -58.43 -12.46
C GLN A 2 -25.81 -57.39 -12.51
N GLN A 3 -25.61 -56.19 -11.95
CA GLN A 3 -25.05 -54.96 -12.58
C GLN A 3 -25.97 -54.31 -13.62
N CYS A 4 -26.33 -53.04 -13.36
CA CYS A 4 -26.17 -51.86 -14.24
C CYS A 4 -26.80 -50.64 -13.55
N LEU A 5 -25.99 -49.76 -12.93
CA LEU A 5 -25.53 -48.47 -13.48
C LEU A 5 -26.64 -47.41 -13.58
N HIS A 6 -26.56 -46.38 -12.73
CA HIS A 6 -26.60 -44.97 -13.15
C HIS A 6 -25.82 -44.11 -12.14
N ASP A 7 -24.81 -43.44 -12.67
CA ASP A 7 -23.92 -42.47 -12.06
C ASP A 7 -24.43 -41.06 -12.44
N LYS A 8 -24.36 -40.10 -11.51
CA LYS A 8 -23.72 -38.78 -11.67
C LYS A 8 -24.37 -37.62 -10.91
N SER A 9 -23.45 -36.85 -10.31
CA SER A 9 -23.43 -35.39 -10.07
C SER A 9 -24.42 -34.83 -9.04
N GLY A 10 -24.02 -34.36 -7.86
CA GLY A 10 -22.77 -33.66 -7.54
C GLY A 10 -22.86 -32.17 -7.89
N GLY A 11 -23.90 -31.49 -7.38
CA GLY A 11 -24.05 -30.04 -7.46
C GLY A 11 -23.64 -29.39 -6.14
N LEU A 12 -22.36 -29.05 -5.99
CA LEU A 12 -21.92 -28.13 -4.94
C LEU A 12 -22.40 -26.73 -5.29
N SER A 13 -23.48 -26.30 -4.64
CA SER A 13 -23.95 -24.92 -4.66
C SER A 13 -22.82 -23.96 -4.27
N ARG A 14 -22.51 -23.01 -5.15
CA ARG A 14 -21.60 -21.89 -4.88
C ARG A 14 -22.11 -21.14 -3.63
N PRO A 15 -21.25 -20.81 -2.65
CA PRO A 15 -21.69 -19.97 -1.56
C PRO A 15 -22.05 -18.58 -2.09
N ALA A 16 -23.10 -18.02 -1.50
CA ALA A 16 -23.72 -16.77 -1.91
C ALA A 16 -22.71 -15.62 -1.95
N VAL A 17 -22.84 -14.77 -2.97
CA VAL A 17 -22.19 -13.46 -3.05
C VAL A 17 -22.60 -12.67 -1.81
N HIS A 18 -21.70 -12.54 -0.83
CA HIS A 18 -21.96 -11.71 0.34
C HIS A 18 -22.22 -10.28 -0.13
N GLY A 19 -23.41 -9.80 0.21
CA GLY A 19 -23.97 -8.55 -0.27
C GLY A 19 -23.05 -7.39 0.06
N ARG A 20 -22.73 -6.62 -0.98
CA ARG A 20 -22.17 -5.27 -0.87
C ARG A 20 -22.93 -4.51 0.22
N VAL A 21 -22.23 -3.96 1.21
CA VAL A 21 -22.87 -3.12 2.24
C VAL A 21 -23.58 -1.95 1.52
N PRO A 22 -24.92 -1.83 1.58
CA PRO A 22 -25.64 -0.79 0.87
C PRO A 22 -25.14 0.60 1.29
N GLY A 23 -24.76 1.44 0.33
CA GLY A 23 -24.29 2.81 0.56
C GLY A 23 -22.77 2.99 0.74
N HIS A 24 -21.97 1.93 0.80
CA HIS A 24 -20.51 2.07 0.82
C HIS A 24 -19.97 2.32 -0.60
N ARG A 25 -19.27 3.45 -0.80
CA ARG A 25 -18.48 3.66 -2.03
C ARG A 25 -17.13 2.93 -1.87
N PRO A 26 -16.80 1.98 -2.77
CA PRO A 26 -15.54 1.24 -2.67
C PRO A 26 -14.35 2.21 -2.73
N ILE A 27 -13.33 1.93 -1.91
CA ILE A 27 -12.10 2.73 -1.91
C ILE A 27 -11.35 2.48 -3.22
N ARG A 28 -11.05 3.56 -3.94
CA ARG A 28 -10.35 3.48 -5.22
C ARG A 28 -8.84 3.61 -5.00
N HIS A 29 -8.16 2.50 -4.82
CA HIS A 29 -6.70 2.48 -4.69
C HIS A 29 -6.00 2.90 -5.99
N ARG A 30 -5.09 3.88 -5.89
CA ARG A 30 -4.24 4.36 -6.99
C ARG A 30 -2.86 3.71 -6.92
N GLY A 31 -2.33 3.51 -5.71
CA GLY A 31 -1.03 2.92 -5.42
C GLY A 31 -1.04 1.40 -5.25
N LEU A 32 -2.21 0.77 -5.15
CA LEU A 32 -2.37 -0.68 -5.15
C LEU A 32 -3.04 -1.18 -6.44
N MET A 33 -2.48 -2.24 -7.01
CA MET A 33 -3.03 -2.98 -8.12
C MET A 33 -3.06 -4.48 -7.80
N LEU A 34 -4.25 -5.07 -7.85
CA LEU A 34 -4.43 -6.51 -7.77
C LEU A 34 -4.41 -7.13 -9.18
N ILE A 35 -3.76 -8.27 -9.31
CA ILE A 35 -3.56 -8.98 -10.56
C ILE A 35 -4.30 -10.31 -10.47
N GLY A 36 -5.34 -10.48 -11.29
CA GLY A 36 -6.08 -11.74 -11.38
C GLY A 36 -5.30 -12.85 -12.11
N PRO A 37 -5.83 -14.09 -12.14
CA PRO A 37 -5.13 -15.28 -12.65
C PRO A 37 -4.60 -15.17 -14.08
N ARG A 38 -5.31 -14.42 -14.94
CA ARG A 38 -4.93 -14.18 -16.35
C ARG A 38 -3.98 -12.98 -16.52
N GLY A 39 -3.79 -12.18 -15.48
CA GLY A 39 -3.07 -10.91 -15.55
C GLY A 39 -1.56 -11.09 -15.73
N GLY A 40 -0.93 -12.02 -15.00
CA GLY A 40 0.51 -12.26 -15.09
C GLY A 40 0.99 -12.66 -16.50
N GLY A 41 0.22 -13.52 -17.19
CA GLY A 41 0.51 -13.93 -18.57
C GLY A 41 0.22 -12.87 -19.63
N ARG A 42 -0.37 -11.72 -19.26
CA ARG A 42 -0.72 -10.61 -20.16
C ARG A 42 0.17 -9.39 -19.99
N LEU A 43 1.22 -9.48 -19.17
CA LEU A 43 2.18 -8.39 -18.95
C LEU A 43 3.14 -8.24 -20.13
N THR A 44 2.63 -7.72 -21.25
CA THR A 44 3.47 -7.24 -22.35
C THR A 44 4.26 -6.00 -21.91
N PRO A 45 5.30 -5.58 -22.65
CA PRO A 45 5.99 -4.31 -22.38
C PRO A 45 5.03 -3.12 -22.26
N ALA A 46 4.11 -2.97 -23.21
CA ALA A 46 3.13 -1.88 -23.23
C ALA A 46 2.16 -1.91 -22.04
N VAL A 47 1.66 -3.10 -21.65
CA VAL A 47 0.77 -3.25 -20.48
C VAL A 47 1.52 -2.93 -19.19
N SER A 48 2.76 -3.39 -19.07
CA SER A 48 3.61 -3.15 -17.90
C SER A 48 3.94 -1.66 -17.74
N ARG A 49 4.25 -0.98 -18.86
CA ARG A 49 4.47 0.47 -18.90
C ARG A 49 3.23 1.24 -18.46
N ARG A 50 2.06 0.92 -19.02
CA ARG A 50 0.79 1.54 -18.63
C ARG A 50 0.43 1.30 -17.16
N ALA A 51 0.71 0.11 -16.65
CA ALA A 51 0.50 -0.22 -15.24
C ALA A 51 1.41 0.63 -14.34
N LEU A 52 2.69 0.75 -14.70
CA LEU A 52 3.63 1.61 -13.99
C LEU A 52 3.20 3.09 -14.03
N ASP A 53 2.82 3.61 -15.21
CA ASP A 53 2.38 4.99 -15.36
C ASP A 53 1.21 5.34 -14.43
N ARG A 54 0.27 4.40 -14.26
CA ARG A 54 -0.83 4.54 -13.30
C ARG A 54 -0.33 4.59 -11.85
N LEU A 55 0.63 3.73 -11.50
CA LEU A 55 1.17 3.62 -10.14
C LEU A 55 2.08 4.80 -9.79
N LEU A 56 2.68 5.46 -10.77
CA LEU A 56 3.54 6.62 -10.58
C LEU A 56 2.79 7.97 -10.57
N VAL A 57 1.46 7.99 -10.70
CA VAL A 57 0.72 9.26 -10.56
C VAL A 57 0.85 9.81 -9.13
N PRO A 58 0.90 11.14 -8.92
CA PRO A 58 1.08 11.72 -7.58
C PRO A 58 0.06 11.23 -6.55
N ALA A 59 -1.19 11.04 -6.97
CA ALA A 59 -2.25 10.53 -6.09
C ALA A 59 -1.99 9.11 -5.56
N ALA A 60 -1.25 8.27 -6.28
CA ALA A 60 -0.86 6.93 -5.83
C ALA A 60 0.26 6.98 -4.79
N GLN A 61 1.22 7.89 -4.98
CA GLN A 61 2.42 7.99 -4.14
C GLN A 61 2.13 8.55 -2.74
N VAL A 62 0.94 9.12 -2.54
CA VAL A 62 0.52 9.71 -1.26
C VAL A 62 -0.49 8.87 -0.49
N GLU A 63 -0.88 7.70 -1.00
CA GLU A 63 -1.78 6.80 -0.28
C GLU A 63 -1.08 6.23 0.96
N GLY A 64 -1.72 6.40 2.11
CA GLY A 64 -1.22 5.90 3.38
C GLY A 64 -1.67 4.45 3.62
N VAL A 65 -0.93 3.74 4.47
CA VAL A 65 -1.24 2.35 4.83
C VAL A 65 -2.61 2.24 5.51
N ASP A 66 -3.01 3.26 6.28
CA ASP A 66 -4.30 3.31 6.98
C ASP A 66 -5.48 3.32 5.99
N MET A 67 -5.36 4.04 4.87
CA MET A 67 -6.40 4.09 3.84
C MET A 67 -6.63 2.73 3.19
N HIS A 68 -5.57 1.96 2.92
CA HIS A 68 -5.72 0.59 2.42
C HIS A 68 -6.34 -0.34 3.45
N LEU A 69 -5.89 -0.26 4.71
CA LEU A 69 -6.43 -1.08 5.80
C LEU A 69 -7.89 -0.76 6.15
N ALA A 70 -8.34 0.46 5.85
CA ALA A 70 -9.71 0.89 6.07
C ALA A 70 -10.69 0.45 4.97
N ASP A 71 -10.21 -0.16 3.88
CA ASP A 71 -11.09 -0.70 2.84
C ASP A 71 -11.67 -2.07 3.26
N PRO A 72 -12.99 -2.16 3.53
CA PRO A 72 -13.61 -3.43 3.90
C PRO A 72 -13.66 -4.43 2.73
N ASP A 73 -13.62 -3.94 1.48
CA ASP A 73 -13.75 -4.79 0.29
C ASP A 73 -12.39 -5.36 -0.17
N LEU A 74 -11.29 -4.90 0.43
CA LEU A 74 -9.93 -5.24 -0.03
C LEU A 74 -9.63 -6.73 0.11
N THR A 75 -10.01 -7.36 1.22
CA THR A 75 -9.74 -8.79 1.45
C THR A 75 -10.45 -9.64 0.40
N LEU A 76 -11.74 -9.39 0.16
CA LEU A 76 -12.51 -10.11 -0.86
C LEU A 76 -11.93 -9.89 -2.26
N ALA A 77 -11.55 -8.65 -2.59
CA ALA A 77 -10.90 -8.38 -3.88
C ALA A 77 -9.55 -9.10 -4.04
N ALA A 78 -8.83 -9.30 -2.94
CA ALA A 78 -7.54 -9.97 -2.92
C ALA A 78 -7.65 -11.50 -3.02
N GLU A 79 -8.75 -12.11 -2.58
CA GLU A 79 -9.01 -13.56 -2.73
C GLU A 79 -9.03 -13.99 -4.19
N ASP A 80 -9.59 -13.17 -5.07
CA ASP A 80 -9.65 -13.41 -6.52
C ASP A 80 -8.32 -13.06 -7.25
N ALA A 81 -7.33 -12.50 -6.53
CA ALA A 81 -6.08 -12.07 -7.09
C ALA A 81 -4.97 -13.11 -6.89
N CYS A 82 -4.13 -13.32 -7.91
CA CYS A 82 -2.96 -14.20 -7.82
C CYS A 82 -1.69 -13.43 -7.44
N ALA A 83 -1.65 -12.12 -7.65
CA ALA A 83 -0.54 -11.27 -7.28
C ALA A 83 -0.97 -9.82 -7.02
N PHE A 84 -0.07 -9.00 -6.47
CA PHE A 84 -0.28 -7.56 -6.32
C PHE A 84 0.95 -6.74 -6.72
N VAL A 85 0.71 -5.45 -6.98
CA VAL A 85 1.73 -4.40 -7.03
C VAL A 85 1.29 -3.27 -6.11
N LEU A 86 2.15 -2.89 -5.18
CA LEU A 86 1.89 -1.82 -4.22
C LEU A 86 3.04 -0.82 -4.26
N VAL A 87 2.75 0.44 -4.54
CA VAL A 87 3.67 1.55 -4.23
C VAL A 87 3.73 1.68 -2.73
N LEU A 88 4.94 1.57 -2.16
CA LEU A 88 5.12 1.60 -0.72
C LEU A 88 4.50 2.88 -0.13
N PRO A 89 3.50 2.75 0.77
CA PRO A 89 2.88 3.91 1.40
C PRO A 89 3.92 4.82 2.09
N PRO A 90 3.77 6.15 2.05
CA PRO A 90 4.68 7.05 2.76
C PRO A 90 4.68 6.81 4.26
N LEU A 91 5.86 6.91 4.87
CA LEU A 91 6.05 6.69 6.30
C LEU A 91 5.24 7.67 7.17
N GLY A 92 5.01 8.89 6.65
CA GLY A 92 4.30 9.96 7.35
C GLY A 92 2.78 9.95 7.20
N ASN A 93 2.24 9.21 6.23
CA ASN A 93 0.83 9.29 5.86
C ASN A 93 0.00 8.29 6.69
N LEU A 94 0.05 8.44 8.01
CA LEU A 94 -0.62 7.56 8.95
C LEU A 94 -0.89 8.29 10.27
N SER A 95 -2.04 8.03 10.89
CA SER A 95 -2.35 8.60 12.20
C SER A 95 -1.55 7.91 13.29
N ASN A 96 -1.00 8.69 14.22
CA ASN A 96 -0.05 8.23 15.23
C ASN A 96 -0.17 9.06 16.54
N PRO A 97 0.58 8.74 17.61
CA PRO A 97 0.52 9.47 18.88
C PRO A 97 0.88 10.96 18.80
N PHE A 98 1.59 11.41 17.76
CA PHE A 98 2.01 12.79 17.57
C PHE A 98 1.02 13.61 16.73
N TYR A 99 0.37 13.01 15.73
CA TYR A 99 -0.61 13.72 14.89
C TYR A 99 -1.67 12.80 14.29
N SER A 100 -2.79 13.39 13.86
CA SER A 100 -3.81 12.72 13.06
C SER A 100 -3.76 13.15 11.61
N VAL A 101 -4.17 12.24 10.72
CA VAL A 101 -4.33 12.49 9.29
C VAL A 101 -5.76 12.19 8.85
N HIS A 102 -6.17 12.70 7.69
CA HIS A 102 -7.51 12.45 7.17
C HIS A 102 -7.70 10.96 6.80
N PRO A 103 -8.80 10.29 7.18
CA PRO A 103 -8.96 8.83 7.01
C PRO A 103 -8.79 8.29 5.58
N ARG A 104 -9.22 9.08 4.58
CA ARG A 104 -9.15 8.71 3.14
C ARG A 104 -8.05 9.41 2.35
N ARG A 105 -7.46 10.45 2.93
CA ARG A 105 -6.45 11.31 2.28
C ARG A 105 -5.31 11.47 3.26
N ASN A 106 -4.59 10.38 3.50
CA ASN A 106 -3.66 10.32 4.62
C ASN A 106 -2.48 11.28 4.48
N ASP A 107 -2.31 11.94 3.33
CA ASP A 107 -1.42 13.08 3.13
C ASP A 107 -1.85 14.35 3.85
N ARG A 108 -3.13 14.45 4.22
CA ARG A 108 -3.72 15.62 4.86
C ARG A 108 -3.47 15.56 6.35
N PHE A 109 -2.67 16.50 6.82
CA PHE A 109 -2.47 16.73 8.25
C PHE A 109 -3.76 17.32 8.82
N VAL A 110 -4.30 16.70 9.87
CA VAL A 110 -5.54 17.17 10.51
C VAL A 110 -5.22 17.97 11.75
N ALA A 111 -4.41 17.41 12.66
CA ALA A 111 -4.03 18.08 13.89
C ALA A 111 -2.76 17.50 14.52
N ALA A 112 -1.95 18.38 15.11
CA ALA A 112 -0.93 18.00 16.08
C ALA A 112 -1.59 17.63 17.41
N ARG A 113 -1.19 16.50 17.99
CA ARG A 113 -1.60 16.06 19.32
C ARG A 113 -0.72 16.73 20.40
N PRO A 114 -1.15 16.76 21.68
CA PRO A 114 -0.40 17.40 22.75
C PRO A 114 1.07 16.95 22.85
N ALA A 115 1.35 15.67 22.62
CA ALA A 115 2.71 15.14 22.65
C ALA A 115 3.63 15.80 21.60
N LEU A 116 3.12 16.07 20.39
CA LEU A 116 3.91 16.71 19.35
C LEU A 116 4.14 18.20 19.65
N LYS A 117 3.12 18.89 20.15
CA LYS A 117 3.21 20.30 20.55
C LYS A 117 4.17 20.49 21.72
N ALA A 118 4.19 19.57 22.68
CA ALA A 118 5.15 19.59 23.78
C ALA A 118 6.58 19.32 23.30
N LEU A 119 6.74 18.43 22.31
CA LEU A 119 8.06 18.14 21.74
C LEU A 119 8.56 19.28 20.87
N PHE A 120 7.70 19.99 20.14
CA PHE A 120 8.02 21.11 19.26
C PHE A 120 7.17 22.35 19.57
N PRO A 121 7.39 23.01 20.73
CA PRO A 121 6.61 24.18 21.15
C PRO A 121 6.78 25.39 20.23
N GLU A 122 7.87 25.46 19.47
CA GLU A 122 8.16 26.56 18.54
C GLU A 122 7.46 26.43 17.17
N VAL A 123 6.86 25.27 16.88
CA VAL A 123 6.25 25.00 15.57
C VAL A 123 4.76 25.38 15.60
N ASP A 124 4.37 26.31 14.72
CA ASP A 124 2.96 26.59 14.48
C ASP A 124 2.34 25.52 13.55
N PHE A 125 1.63 24.57 14.16
CA PHE A 125 0.93 23.51 13.44
C PHE A 125 -0.37 23.97 12.77
N ALA A 126 -0.90 25.15 13.08
CA ALA A 126 -2.16 25.61 12.49
C ALA A 126 -2.01 25.92 10.99
N ALA A 127 -0.82 26.32 10.55
CA ALA A 127 -0.50 26.59 9.15
C ALA A 127 -0.25 25.31 8.31
N ILE A 128 -0.24 24.13 8.93
CA ILE A 128 0.20 22.89 8.25
C ILE A 128 -1.00 22.07 7.76
N ALA A 129 -1.12 21.93 6.44
CA ALA A 129 -2.17 21.13 5.80
C ALA A 129 -1.71 19.72 5.36
N PHE A 130 -0.41 19.47 5.31
CA PHE A 130 0.17 18.26 4.72
C PHE A 130 1.22 17.60 5.61
N THR A 131 1.19 16.27 5.67
CA THR A 131 2.15 15.46 6.44
C THR A 131 3.59 15.66 5.97
N GLY A 132 3.82 15.74 4.66
CA GLY A 132 5.15 15.97 4.11
C GLY A 132 5.76 17.30 4.58
N HIS A 133 4.96 18.37 4.56
CA HIS A 133 5.37 19.66 5.09
C HIS A 133 5.59 19.59 6.61
N ALA A 134 4.67 18.97 7.35
CA ALA A 134 4.81 18.76 8.79
C ALA A 134 6.16 18.12 9.13
N LEU A 135 6.45 16.97 8.55
CA LEU A 135 7.66 16.20 8.87
C LEU A 135 8.94 16.90 8.39
N GLY A 136 8.89 17.58 7.25
CA GLY A 136 10.00 18.42 6.78
C GLY A 136 10.32 19.56 7.75
N THR A 137 9.30 20.24 8.27
CA THR A 137 9.45 21.27 9.30
C THR A 137 10.06 20.69 10.57
N LEU A 138 9.52 19.59 11.10
CA LEU A 138 10.07 18.95 12.31
C LEU A 138 11.54 18.56 12.16
N ALA A 139 11.90 17.96 11.01
CA ALA A 139 13.27 17.55 10.72
C ALA A 139 14.22 18.74 10.63
N GLY A 140 13.77 19.86 10.05
CA GLY A 140 14.55 21.10 9.95
C GLY A 140 14.66 21.87 11.27
N THR A 141 13.64 21.80 12.12
CA THR A 141 13.62 22.48 13.43
C THR A 141 14.57 21.80 14.42
N CYS A 142 14.50 20.48 14.56
CA CYS A 142 15.39 19.75 15.48
C CYS A 142 15.50 18.27 15.09
N PRO A 143 16.61 17.86 14.43
CA PRO A 143 16.83 16.49 14.01
C PRO A 143 16.75 15.45 15.14
N ASP A 144 17.26 15.77 16.33
CA ASP A 144 17.28 14.86 17.47
C ASP A 144 15.86 14.59 18.01
N ARG A 145 15.07 15.64 18.23
CA ARG A 145 13.65 15.49 18.59
C ARG A 145 12.86 14.79 17.49
N PHE A 146 13.18 15.06 16.22
CA PHE A 146 12.54 14.40 15.11
C PHE A 146 12.86 12.90 15.04
N ALA A 147 14.04 12.47 15.50
CA ALA A 147 14.40 11.06 15.55
C ALA A 147 13.43 10.25 16.44
N GLU A 148 12.93 10.84 17.53
CA GLU A 148 11.90 10.23 18.39
C GLU A 148 10.58 10.04 17.64
N VAL A 149 10.14 11.06 16.90
CA VAL A 149 8.94 10.97 16.05
C VAL A 149 9.11 9.88 14.99
N ARG A 150 10.25 9.88 14.28
CA ARG A 150 10.57 8.92 13.23
C ARG A 150 10.57 7.49 13.75
N LYS A 151 11.10 7.23 14.95
CA LYS A 151 11.12 5.91 15.57
C LYS A 151 9.70 5.34 15.73
N VAL A 152 8.76 6.16 16.21
CA VAL A 152 7.35 5.77 16.37
C VAL A 152 6.68 5.56 15.01
N LEU A 153 6.91 6.45 14.04
CA LEU A 153 6.38 6.29 12.68
C LEU A 153 6.85 4.98 12.04
N ALA A 154 8.14 4.67 12.15
CA ALA A 154 8.72 3.42 11.65
C ALA A 154 8.06 2.17 12.24
N ALA A 155 7.87 2.14 13.56
CA ALA A 155 7.26 0.99 14.24
C ALA A 155 5.78 0.80 13.85
N LEU A 156 5.01 1.89 13.81
CA LEU A 156 3.60 1.85 13.42
C LEU A 156 3.43 1.45 11.96
N TRP A 157 4.21 2.07 11.07
CA TRP A 157 4.16 1.77 9.65
C TRP A 157 4.53 0.31 9.36
N ALA A 158 5.62 -0.20 9.96
CA ALA A 158 6.02 -1.60 9.76
C ALA A 158 4.95 -2.58 10.26
N THR A 159 4.30 -2.27 11.39
CA THR A 159 3.19 -3.09 11.91
C THR A 159 2.00 -3.07 10.97
N ARG A 160 1.59 -1.90 10.48
CA ARG A 160 0.45 -1.76 9.58
C ARG A 160 0.72 -2.34 8.19
N MET A 161 1.96 -2.22 7.70
CA MET A 161 2.36 -2.85 6.45
C MET A 161 2.28 -4.38 6.56
N ARG A 162 2.69 -4.99 7.68
CA ARG A 162 2.50 -6.43 7.89
C ARG A 162 1.01 -6.82 7.83
N LEU A 163 0.16 -6.11 8.55
CA LEU A 163 -1.30 -6.34 8.51
C LEU A 163 -1.89 -6.15 7.11
N LEU A 164 -1.40 -5.18 6.34
CA LEU A 164 -1.85 -4.98 4.96
C LEU A 164 -1.43 -6.15 4.08
N LEU A 165 -0.18 -6.60 4.19
CA LEU A 165 0.37 -7.68 3.38
C LEU A 165 -0.27 -9.04 3.68
N GLU A 166 -0.72 -9.26 4.92
CA GLU A 166 -1.53 -10.43 5.30
C GLU A 166 -2.87 -10.51 4.55
N ARG A 167 -3.40 -9.38 4.09
CA ARG A 167 -4.64 -9.31 3.29
C ARG A 167 -4.40 -9.41 1.79
N LEU A 168 -3.15 -9.43 1.34
CA LEU A 168 -2.79 -9.43 -0.08
C LEU A 168 -2.26 -10.81 -0.49
N PRO A 169 -2.29 -11.15 -1.80
CA PRO A 169 -1.73 -12.41 -2.28
C PRO A 169 -0.26 -12.59 -1.86
N VAL A 170 0.14 -13.83 -1.61
CA VAL A 170 1.53 -14.19 -1.24
C VAL A 170 2.54 -13.72 -2.29
N ARG A 171 2.13 -13.66 -3.55
CA ARG A 171 2.97 -13.14 -4.62
C ARG A 171 2.72 -11.64 -4.78
N GLY A 172 3.78 -10.84 -4.82
CA GLY A 172 3.63 -9.43 -5.20
C GLY A 172 4.93 -8.65 -5.28
N VAL A 173 4.79 -7.40 -5.68
CA VAL A 173 5.87 -6.42 -5.83
C VAL A 173 5.56 -5.20 -4.97
N LEU A 174 6.54 -4.79 -4.18
CA LEU A 174 6.54 -3.54 -3.42
C LEU A 174 7.44 -2.54 -4.14
N ILE A 175 6.84 -1.55 -4.80
CA ILE A 175 7.58 -0.49 -5.47
C ILE A 175 8.05 0.51 -4.43
N ASP A 176 9.37 0.65 -4.33
CA ASP A 176 10.03 1.66 -3.53
C ASP A 176 10.48 2.80 -4.44
N LEU A 177 10.01 4.00 -4.13
CA LEU A 177 10.33 5.22 -4.88
C LEU A 177 11.36 6.06 -4.11
N PRO A 178 12.10 6.96 -4.78
CA PRO A 178 12.92 7.95 -4.11
C PRO A 178 12.14 8.70 -3.03
N GLY A 179 12.78 8.90 -1.89
CA GLY A 179 12.22 9.63 -0.76
C GLY A 179 13.29 10.48 -0.08
N PRO A 180 12.90 11.42 0.77
CA PRO A 180 13.86 12.26 1.47
C PRO A 180 14.77 11.43 2.39
N GLY A 181 16.08 11.66 2.33
CA GLY A 181 17.07 10.95 3.16
C GLY A 181 16.86 11.12 4.67
N TRP A 182 16.15 12.17 5.11
CA TRP A 182 15.81 12.42 6.51
C TRP A 182 14.67 11.52 7.04
N LEU A 183 13.88 10.90 6.15
CA LEU A 183 12.78 9.98 6.49
C LEU A 183 12.90 8.64 5.74
N PRO A 184 13.95 7.85 6.03
CA PRO A 184 14.11 6.55 5.39
C PRO A 184 12.98 5.59 5.80
N ARG A 185 12.44 4.84 4.83
CA ARG A 185 11.47 3.76 5.10
C ARG A 185 12.16 2.57 5.77
N PRO A 186 11.65 2.06 6.92
CA PRO A 186 12.23 0.90 7.56
C PRO A 186 12.06 -0.36 6.67
N PRO A 187 12.90 -1.38 6.87
CA PRO A 187 12.63 -2.69 6.27
C PRO A 187 11.35 -3.29 6.85
N ILE A 188 10.64 -4.07 6.03
CA ILE A 188 9.56 -4.93 6.49
C ILE A 188 10.14 -6.34 6.61
N PRO A 189 10.21 -6.95 7.81
CA PRO A 189 10.77 -8.29 7.99
C PRO A 189 10.10 -9.32 7.06
N GLY A 190 10.90 -10.16 6.41
CA GLY A 190 10.41 -11.21 5.49
C GLY A 190 10.07 -10.73 4.07
N GLU A 191 9.95 -9.42 3.84
CA GLU A 191 9.40 -8.86 2.60
C GLU A 191 10.43 -8.19 1.69
N GLY A 192 11.71 -8.25 2.07
CA GLY A 192 12.82 -7.66 1.31
C GLY A 192 12.92 -8.16 -0.14
N ARG A 193 12.56 -9.41 -0.41
CA ARG A 193 12.59 -9.99 -1.78
C ARG A 193 11.50 -9.44 -2.71
N ARG A 194 10.41 -8.90 -2.15
CA ARG A 194 9.30 -8.30 -2.91
C ARG A 194 9.55 -6.82 -3.21
N ARG A 195 10.42 -6.16 -2.44
CA ARG A 195 10.79 -4.75 -2.61
C ARG A 195 11.67 -4.58 -3.85
N VAL A 196 11.27 -3.67 -4.72
CA VAL A 196 12.04 -3.24 -5.89
C VAL A 196 12.14 -1.73 -5.88
N TRP A 197 13.34 -1.21 -6.10
CA TRP A 197 13.54 0.21 -6.31
C TRP A 197 13.20 0.56 -7.76
N ILE A 198 12.42 1.62 -7.97
CA ILE A 198 12.10 2.14 -9.30
C ILE A 198 12.44 3.62 -9.34
N ASP A 199 13.23 4.01 -10.33
CA ASP A 199 13.41 5.41 -10.71
C ASP A 199 12.13 5.88 -11.42
N PRO A 200 11.41 6.91 -10.92
CA PRO A 200 10.22 7.42 -11.58
C PRO A 200 10.50 8.07 -12.95
N ASP A 201 11.75 8.43 -13.22
CA ASP A 201 12.18 9.04 -14.48
C ASP A 201 12.56 7.98 -15.53
N ASP A 202 13.04 6.80 -15.11
CA ASP A 202 13.27 5.64 -15.99
C ASP A 202 12.13 4.62 -15.94
N ARG A 203 11.04 4.99 -16.62
CA ARG A 203 9.81 4.20 -16.63
C ARG A 203 9.89 2.92 -17.48
N ASP A 204 10.79 2.86 -18.45
CA ASP A 204 10.96 1.65 -19.26
C ASP A 204 11.69 0.57 -18.45
N ALA A 205 12.77 0.93 -17.76
CA ALA A 205 13.43 0.02 -16.84
C ALA A 205 12.48 -0.43 -15.71
N GLY A 206 11.72 0.51 -15.12
CA GLY A 206 10.72 0.19 -14.10
C GLY A 206 9.66 -0.80 -14.59
N ALA A 207 9.18 -0.64 -15.83
CA ALA A 207 8.17 -1.52 -16.43
C ALA A 207 8.72 -2.93 -16.67
N ASP A 208 9.98 -3.03 -17.10
CA ASP A 208 10.67 -4.30 -17.29
C ASP A 208 10.88 -5.04 -15.96
N VAL A 209 11.23 -4.31 -14.89
CA VAL A 209 11.31 -4.87 -13.52
C VAL A 209 9.96 -5.46 -13.09
N LEU A 210 8.86 -4.71 -13.26
CA LEU A 210 7.53 -5.22 -12.94
C LEU A 210 7.18 -6.46 -13.74
N ARG A 211 7.43 -6.44 -15.06
CA ARG A 211 7.18 -7.58 -15.94
C ARG A 211 7.95 -8.81 -15.51
N HIS A 212 9.24 -8.67 -15.19
CA HIS A 212 10.07 -9.80 -14.79
C HIS A 212 9.59 -10.44 -13.47
N ARG A 213 9.30 -9.61 -12.45
CA ARG A 213 8.84 -10.07 -11.13
C ARG A 213 7.46 -10.74 -11.17
N LEU A 214 6.57 -10.25 -12.03
CA LEU A 214 5.18 -10.73 -12.13
C LEU A 214 4.98 -11.76 -13.24
N GLY A 215 5.90 -11.85 -14.21
CA GLY A 215 5.85 -12.78 -15.33
C GLY A 215 6.49 -14.14 -15.06
N GLY A 216 7.31 -14.29 -14.02
CA GLY A 216 7.86 -15.59 -13.63
C GLY A 216 6.73 -16.57 -13.31
N ARG A 217 6.63 -17.72 -13.99
CA ARG A 217 5.67 -18.76 -13.57
C ARG A 217 6.09 -19.26 -12.19
N SER A 218 5.14 -19.39 -11.26
CA SER A 218 5.36 -20.25 -10.10
C SER A 218 5.69 -21.64 -10.64
N ARG A 219 6.89 -22.13 -10.34
CA ARG A 219 7.16 -23.56 -10.44
C ARG A 219 6.42 -24.28 -9.32
#